data_AF-A0A3B0T6N3-F1
#
_entry.id   AF-A0A3B0T6N3-F1
#
_cell.length_a   1.000
_cell.length_b   1.000
_cell.length_c   1.000
_cell.angle_alpha   90.00
_cell.angle_beta   90.00
_cell.angle_gamma   90.00
#
_symmetry.space_group_name_H-M   'P 1'
#
loop_
_entity.id
_entity.type
_entity.pdbx_description
1 polymer ?
#
loop_
_entity_poly.entity_id
_entity_poly.type
_entity_poly.pdbx_seq_one_letter_code
_entity_poly.pdbx_strand_id
1 'polypeptide(L)'
;SVTTTVTTFFMRVFGLNSVTMTRSATAEQLPPLKLGSDEPSLGGVGEAFWVAINGEEEVKANGDPFSTRCNNANCGSNQNGEYKVPAYYYAVEVPADQVGRSLTIQVYDGPHWAGNFNDFINNGDAQATGDRINRDIDINFSLAGPDQTPNNPADNIAIPGCSRTYSEAPSEGSPGVQSWSSVCSVTAVSGIYVLSVSVDGNDRGISDFALRVVGYGSGDTPAVYGLGAMSLDMVEAGSAPNFKIVKLEEFYAGSQLLVSLFDPGDVSGGFANLRFVGDGSTIECEVRVRSLDGNTVLSNWGADDSPGAAPCFLDTSGQRFNGQWVDFRFNIPSAWTCPTDCWMDIDYGFAAGANVTERTTWVARVNGEPIHLVP
;
A
#
# COMPACT_ATOMS: atom_id res chain seq x y z
N SER A 1 -0.46 -31.43 -5.74
CA SER A 1 -0.87 -32.85 -5.61
C SER A 1 0.36 -33.71 -5.42
N VAL A 2 0.28 -34.75 -4.59
CA VAL A 2 1.36 -35.74 -4.40
C VAL A 2 0.90 -37.06 -5.00
N THR A 3 1.71 -37.59 -5.91
CA THR A 3 1.45 -38.85 -6.60
C THR A 3 2.52 -39.84 -6.21
N THR A 4 2.11 -41.02 -5.72
CA THR A 4 3.03 -42.12 -5.44
C THR A 4 2.50 -43.42 -6.02
N THR A 5 3.40 -44.26 -6.51
CA THR A 5 3.06 -45.60 -6.98
C THR A 5 3.52 -46.59 -5.93
N VAL A 6 2.59 -47.24 -5.26
CA VAL A 6 2.89 -48.26 -4.26
C VAL A 6 2.71 -49.64 -4.86
N THR A 7 3.63 -50.55 -4.55
CA THR A 7 3.46 -51.95 -4.95
C THR A 7 2.40 -52.60 -4.06
N THR A 8 1.49 -53.34 -4.69
CA THR A 8 0.44 -54.04 -3.95
C THR A 8 1.02 -55.36 -3.40
N PHE A 9 0.51 -55.82 -2.26
CA PHE A 9 0.84 -57.15 -1.74
C PHE A 9 -0.26 -58.15 -2.11
N PHE A 10 -1.49 -57.90 -1.67
CA PHE A 10 -2.63 -58.80 -1.92
C PHE A 10 -3.18 -58.72 -3.35
N MET A 11 -3.17 -57.55 -4.00
CA MET A 11 -3.75 -57.42 -5.35
C MET A 11 -2.90 -58.04 -6.46
N ARG A 12 -1.66 -58.45 -6.17
CA ARG A 12 -0.81 -59.19 -7.11
C ARG A 12 -1.45 -60.51 -7.54
N VAL A 13 -2.22 -61.15 -6.65
CA VAL A 13 -2.99 -62.38 -6.96
C VAL A 13 -4.00 -62.15 -8.09
N PHE A 14 -4.42 -60.90 -8.30
CA PHE A 14 -5.35 -60.50 -9.35
C PHE A 14 -4.66 -59.78 -10.53
N GLY A 15 -3.33 -59.84 -10.62
CA GLY A 15 -2.57 -59.24 -11.72
C GLY A 15 -2.30 -57.73 -11.60
N LEU A 16 -2.69 -57.10 -10.50
CA LEU A 16 -2.46 -55.67 -10.27
C LEU A 16 -1.21 -55.49 -9.40
N ASN A 17 -0.05 -55.25 -10.02
CA ASN A 17 1.26 -55.20 -9.33
C ASN A 17 1.54 -53.90 -8.57
N SER A 18 0.87 -52.82 -8.93
CA SER A 18 0.99 -51.52 -8.29
C SER A 18 -0.33 -50.75 -8.36
N VAL A 19 -0.47 -49.78 -7.46
CA VAL A 19 -1.54 -48.78 -7.50
C VAL A 19 -0.88 -47.41 -7.42
N THR A 20 -1.27 -46.53 -8.34
CA THR A 20 -0.95 -45.10 -8.26
C THR A 20 -1.97 -44.44 -7.34
N MET A 21 -1.49 -43.90 -6.23
CA MET A 21 -2.28 -43.11 -5.30
C MET A 21 -1.95 -41.64 -5.54
N THR A 22 -2.98 -40.86 -5.85
CA THR A 22 -2.88 -39.40 -5.93
C THR A 22 -3.64 -38.83 -4.74
N ARG A 23 -2.99 -37.97 -3.98
CA ARG A 23 -3.66 -37.11 -2.99
C ARG A 23 -3.49 -35.66 -3.42
N SER A 24 -4.58 -34.93 -3.47
CA SER A 24 -4.55 -33.49 -3.65
C SER A 24 -4.68 -32.82 -2.28
N ALA A 25 -4.30 -31.55 -2.21
CA ALA A 25 -4.69 -30.67 -1.13
C ALA A 25 -4.84 -29.29 -1.76
N THR A 26 -5.87 -28.57 -1.36
CA THR A 26 -6.13 -27.19 -1.78
C THR A 26 -5.94 -26.29 -0.56
N ALA A 27 -5.09 -25.28 -0.69
CA ALA A 27 -4.97 -24.25 0.33
C ALA A 27 -6.05 -23.18 0.08
N GLU A 28 -6.85 -22.89 1.09
CA GLU A 28 -7.73 -21.71 1.08
C GLU A 28 -6.96 -20.52 1.68
N GLN A 29 -6.91 -19.42 0.93
CA GLN A 29 -6.25 -18.18 1.34
C GLN A 29 -7.31 -17.10 1.55
N LEU A 30 -7.05 -16.20 2.50
CA LEU A 30 -7.81 -14.97 2.60
C LEU A 30 -7.53 -14.11 1.36
N PRO A 31 -8.50 -13.34 0.89
CA PRO A 31 -8.23 -12.36 -0.15
C PRO A 31 -7.25 -11.30 0.36
N PRO A 32 -6.58 -10.55 -0.54
CA PRO A 32 -5.72 -9.46 -0.13
C PRO A 32 -6.51 -8.37 0.60
N LEU A 33 -5.87 -7.74 1.58
CA LEU A 33 -6.42 -6.56 2.25
C LEU A 33 -6.49 -5.39 1.27
N LYS A 34 -7.66 -4.74 1.20
CA LYS A 34 -7.82 -3.48 0.47
C LYS A 34 -7.30 -2.34 1.33
N LEU A 35 -6.38 -1.53 0.79
CA LEU A 35 -5.79 -0.39 1.49
C LEU A 35 -6.16 0.93 0.81
N GLY A 36 -6.60 1.92 1.58
CA GLY A 36 -6.74 3.30 1.09
C GLY A 36 -8.10 3.67 0.50
N SER A 37 -8.76 2.76 -0.23
CA SER A 37 -9.98 3.09 -0.96
C SER A 37 -10.75 1.84 -1.44
N ASP A 38 -12.05 1.98 -1.68
CA ASP A 38 -12.88 1.09 -2.50
C ASP A 38 -13.60 1.82 -3.63
N GLU A 39 -13.12 3.02 -3.95
CA GLU A 39 -13.60 3.91 -4.99
C GLU A 39 -12.75 3.79 -6.26
N PRO A 40 -13.21 4.30 -7.43
CA PRO A 40 -12.44 4.27 -8.67
C PRO A 40 -11.22 5.18 -8.68
N SER A 41 -10.84 5.76 -7.53
CA SER A 41 -9.67 6.60 -7.33
C SER A 41 -9.01 6.37 -5.97
N LEU A 42 -7.73 6.73 -5.88
CA LEU A 42 -6.91 6.66 -4.68
C LEU A 42 -6.00 7.91 -4.60
N GLY A 43 -6.13 8.66 -3.52
CA GLY A 43 -5.37 9.86 -3.21
C GLY A 43 -5.66 11.07 -4.13
N GLY A 44 -4.99 12.17 -3.85
CA GLY A 44 -4.97 13.37 -4.69
C GLY A 44 -5.94 14.48 -4.30
N VAL A 45 -6.26 15.33 -5.28
CA VAL A 45 -7.05 16.55 -5.06
C VAL A 45 -8.39 16.24 -4.37
N GLY A 46 -8.56 16.78 -3.16
CA GLY A 46 -9.76 16.60 -2.35
C GLY A 46 -9.74 15.40 -1.41
N GLU A 47 -8.66 14.60 -1.43
CA GLU A 47 -8.41 13.50 -0.49
C GLU A 47 -7.49 13.95 0.65
N ALA A 48 -7.45 13.13 1.70
CA ALA A 48 -6.60 13.36 2.88
C ALA A 48 -5.10 13.12 2.65
N PHE A 49 -4.71 12.53 1.50
CA PHE A 49 -3.33 12.16 1.20
C PHE A 49 -3.06 12.13 -0.32
N TRP A 50 -1.78 12.22 -0.67
CA TRP A 50 -1.26 11.82 -1.97
C TRP A 50 -0.61 10.45 -1.86
N VAL A 51 -0.66 9.67 -2.95
CA VAL A 51 0.20 8.49 -3.07
C VAL A 51 1.59 9.01 -3.44
N ALA A 52 2.64 8.47 -2.83
CA ALA A 52 3.98 8.97 -3.00
C ALA A 52 4.99 7.86 -3.28
N ILE A 53 6.10 8.20 -3.95
CA ILE A 53 7.25 7.32 -4.14
C ILE A 53 8.54 8.14 -4.11
N ASN A 54 9.58 7.61 -3.45
CA ASN A 54 10.89 8.27 -3.46
C ASN A 54 11.81 7.73 -4.57
N GLY A 55 12.78 8.52 -4.98
CA GLY A 55 13.89 8.12 -5.87
C GLY A 55 14.87 7.16 -5.21
N GLU A 56 15.60 6.39 -6.03
CA GLU A 56 16.48 5.32 -5.52
C GLU A 56 17.59 5.84 -4.59
N GLU A 57 18.11 7.05 -4.84
CA GLU A 57 19.20 7.63 -4.04
C GLU A 57 18.70 8.48 -2.85
N GLU A 58 17.38 8.56 -2.65
CA GLU A 58 16.79 9.27 -1.52
C GLU A 58 17.09 8.57 -0.19
N VAL A 59 17.07 9.35 0.89
CA VAL A 59 17.24 8.85 2.25
C VAL A 59 16.00 8.06 2.63
N LYS A 60 16.20 6.81 3.06
CA LYS A 60 15.13 5.96 3.56
C LYS A 60 14.25 6.65 4.60
N ALA A 61 14.87 7.33 5.57
CA ALA A 61 14.20 8.10 6.64
C ALA A 61 13.46 9.37 6.15
N ASN A 62 13.12 9.45 4.87
CA ASN A 62 12.14 10.38 4.32
C ASN A 62 10.88 9.59 3.88
N GLY A 63 10.46 8.63 4.70
CA GLY A 63 9.18 7.94 4.58
C GLY A 63 9.05 6.73 3.64
N ASP A 64 10.09 6.39 2.88
CA ASP A 64 10.01 5.32 1.87
C ASP A 64 11.04 4.20 2.09
N PRO A 65 10.62 3.07 2.67
CA PRO A 65 11.51 1.95 2.93
C PRO A 65 11.69 1.01 1.75
N PHE A 66 10.93 1.14 0.65
CA PHE A 66 10.89 0.13 -0.41
C PHE A 66 11.43 0.64 -1.74
N SER A 67 11.24 1.90 -2.11
CA SER A 67 11.78 2.45 -3.36
C SER A 67 13.22 2.98 -3.20
N THR A 68 13.62 3.34 -1.98
CA THR A 68 14.95 3.90 -1.71
C THR A 68 15.99 2.80 -1.54
N ARG A 69 17.10 2.90 -2.28
CA ARG A 69 18.23 1.99 -2.14
C ARG A 69 19.13 2.39 -0.96
N CYS A 70 19.03 3.62 -0.46
CA CYS A 70 19.96 4.14 0.55
C CYS A 70 19.34 4.31 1.93
N ASN A 71 20.03 3.87 2.99
CA ASN A 71 19.65 4.25 4.35
C ASN A 71 19.96 5.74 4.65
N ASN A 72 21.01 6.29 4.03
CA ASN A 72 21.47 7.68 4.18
C ASN A 72 21.74 8.29 2.79
N ALA A 73 21.93 9.61 2.70
CA ALA A 73 22.20 10.28 1.43
C ALA A 73 23.46 9.75 0.71
N ASN A 74 23.35 9.53 -0.61
CA ASN A 74 24.39 8.98 -1.50
C ASN A 74 24.82 7.55 -1.08
N CYS A 75 24.13 6.55 -1.64
CA CYS A 75 24.04 5.15 -1.20
C CYS A 75 25.30 4.44 -0.70
N GLY A 76 26.50 4.82 -1.15
CA GLY A 76 27.79 4.35 -0.61
C GLY A 76 27.80 2.88 -0.16
N SER A 77 28.26 2.63 1.06
CA SER A 77 28.18 1.31 1.71
C SER A 77 26.89 1.08 2.51
N ASN A 78 26.02 2.08 2.63
CA ASN A 78 24.86 2.06 3.52
C ASN A 78 23.59 1.75 2.73
N GLN A 79 23.50 0.51 2.28
CA GLN A 79 22.40 0.01 1.46
C GLN A 79 21.17 -0.32 2.32
N ASN A 80 20.00 0.03 1.82
CA ASN A 80 18.71 -0.34 2.39
C ASN A 80 18.38 -1.79 2.03
N GLY A 81 18.33 -2.67 3.04
CA GLY A 81 17.99 -4.08 2.83
C GLY A 81 16.51 -4.35 2.50
N GLU A 82 15.65 -3.34 2.64
CA GLU A 82 14.22 -3.45 2.33
C GLU A 82 13.87 -2.94 0.92
N TYR A 83 14.85 -2.40 0.18
CA TYR A 83 14.69 -1.94 -1.21
C TYR A 83 14.16 -3.05 -2.12
N LYS A 84 13.17 -2.70 -2.95
CA LYS A 84 12.46 -3.60 -3.86
C LYS A 84 12.15 -2.93 -5.19
N VAL A 85 12.15 -3.74 -6.25
CA VAL A 85 11.69 -3.33 -7.58
C VAL A 85 10.77 -4.41 -8.12
N PRO A 86 9.49 -4.11 -8.42
CA PRO A 86 8.76 -2.89 -8.05
C PRO A 86 8.68 -2.64 -6.54
N ALA A 87 8.53 -1.37 -6.15
CA ALA A 87 8.45 -0.98 -4.74
C ALA A 87 7.03 -1.13 -4.18
N TYR A 88 6.03 -0.76 -4.99
CA TYR A 88 4.62 -0.74 -4.61
C TYR A 88 3.73 -1.40 -5.67
N TYR A 89 2.60 -1.91 -5.21
CA TYR A 89 1.58 -2.55 -6.04
C TYR A 89 0.20 -2.00 -5.67
N TYR A 90 -0.62 -1.75 -6.67
CA TYR A 90 -2.00 -1.28 -6.50
C TYR A 90 -2.94 -2.18 -7.29
N ALA A 91 -4.12 -2.42 -6.74
CA ALA A 91 -5.20 -3.14 -7.39
C ALA A 91 -6.02 -2.20 -8.27
N VAL A 92 -6.46 -2.73 -9.40
CA VAL A 92 -7.64 -2.25 -10.14
C VAL A 92 -8.63 -3.41 -10.14
N GLU A 93 -9.58 -3.40 -9.21
CA GLU A 93 -10.59 -4.44 -9.08
C GLU A 93 -11.79 -4.12 -9.96
N VAL A 94 -12.09 -5.03 -10.88
CA VAL A 94 -13.12 -4.85 -11.90
C VAL A 94 -14.34 -5.73 -11.60
N PRO A 95 -15.50 -5.12 -11.30
CA PRO A 95 -16.72 -5.87 -11.05
C PRO A 95 -17.27 -6.51 -12.33
N ALA A 96 -18.10 -7.54 -12.15
CA ALA A 96 -18.59 -8.40 -13.23
C ALA A 96 -19.45 -7.65 -14.26
N ASP A 97 -20.15 -6.59 -13.84
CA ASP A 97 -21.00 -5.77 -14.70
C ASP A 97 -20.20 -4.78 -15.58
N GLN A 98 -18.89 -4.65 -15.35
CA GLN A 98 -17.98 -3.83 -16.16
C GLN A 98 -17.24 -4.63 -17.24
N VAL A 99 -17.40 -5.96 -17.27
CA VAL A 99 -16.74 -6.84 -18.25
C VAL A 99 -17.06 -6.41 -19.69
N GLY A 100 -16.02 -6.37 -20.54
CA GLY A 100 -16.10 -5.98 -21.95
C GLY A 100 -15.99 -4.48 -22.21
N ARG A 101 -15.98 -3.63 -21.17
CA ARG A 101 -15.77 -2.18 -21.32
C ARG A 101 -14.30 -1.84 -21.56
N SER A 102 -14.06 -0.67 -22.16
CA SER A 102 -12.71 -0.11 -22.27
C SER A 102 -12.41 0.72 -21.03
N LEU A 103 -11.68 0.14 -20.08
CA LEU A 103 -11.23 0.85 -18.89
C LEU A 103 -9.86 1.49 -19.14
N THR A 104 -9.67 2.71 -18.64
CA THR A 104 -8.39 3.44 -18.76
C THR A 104 -7.85 3.74 -17.39
N ILE A 105 -6.61 3.32 -17.15
CA ILE A 105 -5.88 3.58 -15.92
C ILE A 105 -5.17 4.92 -16.11
N GLN A 106 -5.33 5.82 -15.16
CA GLN A 106 -4.76 7.16 -15.22
C GLN A 106 -3.99 7.49 -13.95
N VAL A 107 -2.94 8.27 -14.13
CA VAL A 107 -2.10 8.84 -13.08
C VAL A 107 -2.25 10.35 -13.15
N TYR A 108 -2.56 10.99 -12.02
CA TYR A 108 -2.47 12.44 -11.89
C TYR A 108 -1.02 12.81 -11.58
N ASP A 109 -0.53 13.83 -12.27
CA ASP A 109 0.83 14.36 -12.09
C ASP A 109 1.97 13.36 -12.35
N GLY A 110 1.76 12.40 -13.26
CA GLY A 110 2.76 11.36 -13.56
C GLY A 110 4.15 11.91 -13.91
N PRO A 111 4.29 12.84 -14.88
CA PRO A 111 5.56 13.47 -15.24
C PRO A 111 6.26 14.19 -14.10
N HIS A 112 5.57 14.49 -12.99
CA HIS A 112 6.04 15.26 -11.83
C HIS A 112 6.71 16.59 -12.18
N TRP A 113 6.56 17.59 -11.31
CA TRP A 113 7.20 18.87 -11.52
C TRP A 113 7.53 19.52 -10.19
N ALA A 114 8.77 19.35 -9.75
CA ALA A 114 9.27 19.88 -8.49
C ALA A 114 9.40 21.42 -8.43
N GLY A 115 8.98 22.14 -9.49
CA GLY A 115 8.97 23.60 -9.56
C GLY A 115 10.24 24.29 -9.06
N ASN A 116 10.07 25.44 -8.41
CA ASN A 116 11.10 25.99 -7.53
C ASN A 116 10.91 25.34 -6.16
N PHE A 117 11.92 24.57 -5.73
CA PHE A 117 12.06 23.92 -4.42
C PHE A 117 11.35 24.61 -3.24
N ASN A 118 11.33 25.95 -3.14
CA ASN A 118 10.76 26.68 -2.01
C ASN A 118 9.22 26.76 -1.92
N ASP A 119 8.46 26.13 -2.82
CA ASP A 119 6.98 26.09 -2.76
C ASP A 119 6.45 24.88 -1.96
N PHE A 120 7.29 24.32 -1.07
CA PHE A 120 7.02 23.18 -0.18
C PHE A 120 5.76 23.27 0.68
N ILE A 121 5.17 24.47 0.74
CA ILE A 121 3.86 24.69 1.30
C ILE A 121 3.09 25.20 0.10
N ASN A 122 2.44 24.29 -0.64
CA ASN A 122 1.40 24.67 -1.58
C ASN A 122 0.54 25.69 -0.87
N ASN A 123 0.65 26.97 -1.24
CA ASN A 123 0.25 28.18 -0.49
C ASN A 123 -1.28 28.21 -0.21
N GLY A 124 -1.79 27.24 0.53
CA GLY A 124 -3.20 26.86 0.53
C GLY A 124 -3.70 26.26 -0.80
N ASP A 125 -2.84 25.75 -1.68
CA ASP A 125 -3.29 25.14 -2.94
C ASP A 125 -3.58 23.64 -2.76
N ALA A 126 -4.87 23.32 -2.67
CA ALA A 126 -5.36 21.94 -2.58
C ALA A 126 -5.18 21.13 -3.88
N GLN A 127 -4.74 21.74 -4.99
CA GLN A 127 -4.53 21.08 -6.28
C GLN A 127 -3.08 20.71 -6.57
N ALA A 128 -2.14 21.32 -5.85
CA ALA A 128 -0.73 21.13 -6.10
C ALA A 128 -0.21 19.87 -5.40
N THR A 129 0.70 19.18 -6.08
CA THR A 129 1.38 17.99 -5.59
C THR A 129 2.50 18.39 -4.64
N GLY A 130 2.86 17.50 -3.72
CA GLY A 130 3.92 17.72 -2.76
C GLY A 130 5.29 17.32 -3.27
N ASP A 131 5.53 17.23 -4.60
CA ASP A 131 6.79 16.80 -5.20
C ASP A 131 8.00 17.52 -4.56
N ARG A 132 8.84 16.77 -3.84
CA ARG A 132 10.01 17.30 -3.12
C ARG A 132 11.26 16.80 -3.78
N ILE A 133 12.25 17.69 -3.88
CA ILE A 133 13.59 17.38 -4.38
C ILE A 133 13.62 17.21 -5.91
N ASN A 134 13.94 18.31 -6.59
CA ASN A 134 14.28 18.38 -8.02
C ASN A 134 15.52 17.52 -8.31
N ARG A 135 15.31 16.29 -8.79
CA ARG A 135 16.25 15.51 -9.61
C ARG A 135 15.49 14.51 -10.49
N ASP A 136 16.05 14.29 -11.68
CA ASP A 136 15.56 13.41 -12.74
C ASP A 136 15.30 11.96 -12.23
N ILE A 137 14.09 11.67 -11.75
CA ILE A 137 13.61 10.31 -11.50
C ILE A 137 12.62 9.88 -12.59
N ASP A 138 12.59 8.59 -12.90
CA ASP A 138 11.65 7.99 -13.84
C ASP A 138 10.67 7.08 -13.09
N ILE A 139 9.39 7.45 -13.06
CA ILE A 139 8.35 6.64 -12.42
C ILE A 139 7.73 5.72 -13.46
N ASN A 140 7.84 4.42 -13.22
CA ASN A 140 7.39 3.37 -14.12
C ASN A 140 6.11 2.73 -13.58
N PHE A 141 5.06 2.80 -14.39
CA PHE A 141 3.78 2.13 -14.15
C PHE A 141 3.63 0.97 -15.14
N SER A 142 3.33 -0.23 -14.64
CA SER A 142 3.10 -1.41 -15.49
C SER A 142 1.89 -2.19 -14.99
N LEU A 143 0.91 -2.40 -15.88
CA LEU A 143 -0.32 -3.11 -15.55
C LEU A 143 -0.20 -4.59 -15.94
N ALA A 144 -0.43 -5.46 -14.98
CA ALA A 144 -0.59 -6.90 -15.18
C ALA A 144 -2.06 -7.29 -15.29
N GLY A 145 -2.31 -8.45 -15.91
CA GLY A 145 -3.65 -9.02 -16.01
C GLY A 145 -4.23 -9.40 -14.64
N PRO A 146 -5.49 -9.86 -14.61
CA PRO A 146 -6.14 -10.28 -13.37
C PRO A 146 -5.31 -11.30 -12.59
N ASP A 147 -5.22 -11.08 -11.29
CA ASP A 147 -4.45 -11.89 -10.37
C ASP A 147 -4.97 -13.33 -10.29
N GLN A 148 -4.03 -14.27 -10.31
CA GLN A 148 -4.28 -15.71 -10.24
C GLN A 148 -3.70 -16.33 -8.96
N THR A 149 -2.91 -15.55 -8.22
CA THR A 149 -2.09 -15.97 -7.09
C THR A 149 -2.23 -14.90 -5.99
N PRO A 150 -3.43 -14.83 -5.36
CA PRO A 150 -3.71 -13.87 -4.30
C PRO A 150 -2.57 -13.78 -3.28
N ASN A 151 -2.27 -12.56 -2.85
CA ASN A 151 -1.20 -12.23 -1.88
C ASN A 151 0.24 -12.36 -2.40
N ASN A 152 0.43 -12.60 -3.70
CA ASN A 152 1.74 -12.50 -4.35
C ASN A 152 1.71 -11.59 -5.60
N PRO A 153 1.52 -10.27 -5.46
CA PRO A 153 1.38 -9.35 -6.59
C PRO A 153 2.61 -9.26 -7.52
N ALA A 154 3.74 -9.85 -7.11
CA ALA A 154 5.00 -9.82 -7.85
C ALA A 154 5.10 -10.86 -8.98
N ASP A 155 4.24 -11.90 -8.99
CA ASP A 155 4.27 -12.95 -10.02
C ASP A 155 3.31 -12.71 -11.18
N ASN A 156 2.52 -11.63 -11.12
CA ASN A 156 1.57 -11.26 -12.15
C ASN A 156 2.26 -10.91 -13.48
N ILE A 157 1.69 -11.40 -14.56
CA ILE A 157 2.23 -11.21 -15.91
C ILE A 157 1.75 -9.86 -16.46
N ALA A 158 2.70 -8.97 -16.71
CA ALA A 158 2.45 -7.66 -17.34
C ALA A 158 1.72 -7.82 -18.69
N ILE A 159 0.74 -6.95 -18.95
CA ILE A 159 0.04 -6.88 -20.23
C ILE A 159 0.99 -6.18 -21.22
N PRO A 160 1.35 -6.81 -22.35
CA PRO A 160 2.24 -6.19 -23.32
C PRO A 160 1.73 -4.84 -23.82
N GLY A 161 2.55 -3.80 -23.67
CA GLY A 161 2.22 -2.43 -24.06
C GLY A 161 1.32 -1.67 -23.07
N CYS A 162 0.98 -2.26 -21.92
CA CYS A 162 0.23 -1.59 -20.85
C CYS A 162 1.17 -1.06 -19.77
N SER A 163 2.16 -0.27 -20.18
CA SER A 163 3.13 0.34 -19.29
C SER A 163 3.43 1.76 -19.73
N ARG A 164 3.72 2.64 -18.78
CA ARG A 164 4.13 4.02 -19.05
C ARG A 164 5.18 4.47 -18.05
N THR A 165 6.24 5.05 -18.56
CA THR A 165 7.27 5.75 -17.78
C THR A 165 6.98 7.23 -17.85
N TYR A 166 7.13 7.89 -16.72
CA TYR A 166 7.03 9.33 -16.58
C TYR A 166 8.34 9.89 -16.02
N SER A 167 8.96 10.77 -16.79
CA SER A 167 10.18 11.51 -16.43
C SER A 167 9.83 12.93 -16.03
N GLU A 168 10.71 13.57 -15.25
CA GLU A 168 10.55 14.95 -14.78
C GLU A 168 10.12 15.89 -15.91
N ALA A 169 9.04 16.64 -15.67
CA ALA A 169 8.57 17.63 -16.61
C ALA A 169 9.46 18.89 -16.61
N PRO A 170 9.74 19.49 -17.78
CA PRO A 170 10.56 20.71 -17.86
C PRO A 170 9.85 21.97 -17.34
N SER A 171 8.53 21.94 -17.15
CA SER A 171 7.73 23.07 -16.71
C SER A 171 6.34 22.64 -16.22
N GLU A 172 5.71 23.48 -15.39
CA GLU A 172 4.33 23.30 -14.90
C GLU A 172 3.29 23.06 -16.00
N GLY A 173 3.48 23.68 -17.17
CA GLY A 173 2.55 23.58 -18.30
C GLY A 173 2.72 22.31 -19.13
N SER A 174 3.57 21.37 -18.71
CA SER A 174 3.85 20.16 -19.49
C SER A 174 2.67 19.20 -19.43
N PRO A 175 2.34 18.48 -20.52
CA PRO A 175 1.21 17.54 -20.52
C PRO A 175 1.33 16.47 -19.44
N GLY A 176 0.31 16.36 -18.58
CA GLY A 176 0.29 15.38 -17.49
C GLY A 176 0.76 15.94 -16.15
N VAL A 177 1.39 17.12 -16.12
CA VAL A 177 1.67 17.83 -14.86
C VAL A 177 0.36 18.37 -14.29
N GLN A 178 0.15 18.20 -12.99
CA GLN A 178 -1.08 18.56 -12.27
C GLN A 178 -2.36 18.20 -13.06
N SER A 179 -2.32 17.06 -13.75
CA SER A 179 -3.39 16.64 -14.64
C SER A 179 -3.38 15.13 -14.85
N TRP A 180 -4.55 14.59 -15.15
CA TRP A 180 -4.70 13.16 -15.40
C TRP A 180 -4.10 12.77 -16.74
N SER A 181 -3.24 11.76 -16.71
CA SER A 181 -2.58 11.20 -17.88
C SER A 181 -2.80 9.68 -17.92
N SER A 182 -3.07 9.14 -19.11
CA SER A 182 -3.37 7.70 -19.25
C SER A 182 -2.09 6.86 -19.23
N VAL A 183 -2.05 5.82 -18.40
CA VAL A 183 -1.01 4.78 -18.47
C VAL A 183 -1.30 3.87 -19.65
N CYS A 184 -2.48 3.26 -19.66
CA CYS A 184 -2.97 2.42 -20.75
C CYS A 184 -4.50 2.22 -20.63
N SER A 185 -5.08 1.63 -21.68
CA SER A 185 -6.48 1.19 -21.70
C SER A 185 -6.56 -0.31 -21.97
N VAL A 186 -7.49 -0.99 -21.31
CA VAL A 186 -7.72 -2.43 -21.44
C VAL A 186 -9.19 -2.73 -21.68
N THR A 187 -9.48 -3.83 -22.38
CA THR A 187 -10.81 -4.44 -22.35
C THR A 187 -10.96 -5.19 -21.03
N ALA A 188 -11.89 -4.73 -20.20
CA ALA A 188 -12.15 -5.27 -18.88
C ALA A 188 -12.55 -6.74 -18.90
N VAL A 189 -11.89 -7.52 -18.06
CA VAL A 189 -12.41 -8.78 -17.52
C VAL A 189 -12.53 -8.62 -16.00
N SER A 190 -13.35 -9.45 -15.36
CA SER A 190 -13.53 -9.35 -13.91
C SER A 190 -12.29 -9.89 -13.17
N GLY A 191 -11.98 -9.29 -12.02
CA GLY A 191 -10.85 -9.65 -11.16
C GLY A 191 -10.00 -8.45 -10.79
N ILE A 192 -8.85 -8.72 -10.17
CA ILE A 192 -7.92 -7.70 -9.68
C ILE A 192 -6.75 -7.59 -10.66
N TYR A 193 -6.71 -6.52 -11.46
CA TYR A 193 -5.49 -6.18 -12.20
C TYR A 193 -4.47 -5.60 -11.23
N VAL A 194 -3.19 -5.90 -11.44
CA VAL A 194 -2.10 -5.43 -10.57
C VAL A 194 -1.29 -4.36 -11.30
N LEU A 195 -1.33 -3.13 -10.80
CA LEU A 195 -0.50 -2.02 -11.23
C LEU A 195 0.77 -1.99 -10.38
N SER A 196 1.91 -2.34 -10.95
CA SER A 196 3.20 -2.19 -10.28
C SER A 196 3.75 -0.78 -10.50
N VAL A 197 4.30 -0.19 -9.44
CA VAL A 197 4.98 1.11 -9.48
C VAL A 197 6.42 0.94 -9.03
N SER A 198 7.35 1.40 -9.86
CA SER A 198 8.77 1.44 -9.55
C SER A 198 9.37 2.77 -9.96
N VAL A 199 10.49 3.12 -9.34
CA VAL A 199 11.31 4.25 -9.76
C VAL A 199 12.57 3.72 -10.43
N ASP A 200 13.07 4.46 -11.40
CA ASP A 200 14.42 4.34 -11.97
C ASP A 200 15.05 5.74 -11.96
N GLY A 201 16.35 5.83 -12.22
CA GLY A 201 17.13 7.04 -12.03
C GLY A 201 17.94 6.95 -10.75
N ASN A 202 19.26 7.12 -10.86
CA ASN A 202 20.19 7.08 -9.73
C ASN A 202 20.19 8.43 -8.99
N ASP A 203 19.00 8.93 -8.67
CA ASP A 203 18.79 10.27 -8.17
C ASP A 203 17.80 10.30 -7.00
N ARG A 204 17.82 11.46 -6.34
CA ARG A 204 16.99 11.74 -5.18
C ARG A 204 15.72 12.43 -5.62
N GLY A 205 14.58 11.95 -5.19
CA GLY A 205 13.30 12.59 -5.46
C GLY A 205 12.24 12.09 -4.50
N ILE A 206 11.19 12.87 -4.34
CA ILE A 206 9.94 12.50 -3.71
C ILE A 206 8.88 12.98 -4.68
N SER A 207 8.10 12.05 -5.22
CA SER A 207 7.02 12.39 -6.13
C SER A 207 5.69 11.89 -5.63
N ASP A 208 4.70 12.75 -5.79
CA ASP A 208 3.32 12.54 -5.40
C ASP A 208 2.44 12.38 -6.63
N PHE A 209 1.49 11.47 -6.54
CA PHE A 209 0.54 11.22 -7.60
C PHE A 209 -0.78 10.71 -7.04
N ALA A 210 -1.77 10.64 -7.92
CA ALA A 210 -3.03 9.97 -7.64
C ALA A 210 -3.33 8.94 -8.72
N LEU A 211 -4.09 7.91 -8.36
CA LEU A 211 -4.50 6.85 -9.28
C LEU A 211 -6.00 6.91 -9.49
N ARG A 212 -6.44 6.64 -10.72
CA ARG A 212 -7.85 6.37 -11.00
C ARG A 212 -8.07 5.45 -12.18
N VAL A 213 -9.28 4.94 -12.28
CA VAL A 213 -9.79 4.22 -13.45
C VAL A 213 -10.98 4.99 -14.01
N VAL A 214 -11.08 5.08 -15.34
CA VAL A 214 -12.22 5.69 -16.05
C VAL A 214 -12.73 4.77 -17.16
N GLY A 215 -13.91 5.06 -17.72
CA GLY A 215 -14.52 4.29 -18.81
C GLY A 215 -15.48 3.16 -18.36
N TYR A 216 -15.75 3.07 -17.06
CA TYR A 216 -16.78 2.20 -16.49
C TYR A 216 -18.20 2.75 -16.73
N GLY A 217 -19.22 1.90 -16.55
CA GLY A 217 -20.63 2.24 -16.73
C GLY A 217 -21.36 2.58 -15.44
N SER A 218 -22.69 2.65 -15.54
CA SER A 218 -23.56 2.58 -14.37
C SER A 218 -23.47 1.19 -13.72
N GLY A 219 -23.68 1.13 -12.40
CA GLY A 219 -23.63 -0.11 -11.63
C GLY A 219 -22.50 -0.05 -10.62
N ASP A 220 -21.87 -1.20 -10.37
CA ASP A 220 -20.72 -1.28 -9.46
C ASP A 220 -19.51 -0.60 -10.12
N THR A 221 -18.84 0.27 -9.37
CA THR A 221 -17.65 0.95 -9.86
C THR A 221 -16.41 0.10 -9.62
N PRO A 222 -15.39 0.15 -10.51
CA PRO A 222 -14.09 -0.39 -10.19
C PRO A 222 -13.52 0.23 -8.91
N ALA A 223 -12.70 -0.52 -8.19
CA ALA A 223 -11.99 -0.03 -7.01
C ALA A 223 -10.49 0.05 -7.26
N VAL A 224 -9.84 1.10 -6.73
CA VAL A 224 -8.39 1.31 -6.79
C VAL A 224 -7.84 1.37 -5.36
N TYR A 225 -6.92 0.47 -5.01
CA TYR A 225 -6.40 0.37 -3.64
C TYR A 225 -4.98 -0.19 -3.59
N GLY A 226 -4.27 0.05 -2.49
CA GLY A 226 -2.94 -0.52 -2.27
C GLY A 226 -2.97 -2.02 -1.98
N LEU A 227 -1.97 -2.76 -2.46
CA LEU A 227 -1.76 -4.17 -2.20
C LEU A 227 -0.55 -4.37 -1.30
N GLY A 228 -0.79 -4.73 -0.04
CA GLY A 228 0.22 -5.00 0.97
C GLY A 228 0.87 -3.74 1.56
N ALA A 229 1.23 -2.77 0.73
CA ALA A 229 1.83 -1.50 1.18
C ALA A 229 1.38 -0.29 0.34
N MET A 230 1.33 0.88 0.98
CA MET A 230 1.15 2.19 0.34
C MET A 230 2.11 3.19 0.96
N SER A 231 2.76 3.98 0.13
CA SER A 231 3.54 5.14 0.55
C SER A 231 2.71 6.39 0.32
N LEU A 232 2.59 7.23 1.36
CA LEU A 232 1.69 8.37 1.40
C LEU A 232 2.45 9.66 1.73
N ASP A 233 1.98 10.78 1.18
CA ASP A 233 2.36 12.12 1.62
C ASP A 233 1.14 12.87 2.18
N MET A 234 1.31 13.49 3.35
CA MET A 234 0.32 14.31 4.04
C MET A 234 0.92 15.70 4.33
N VAL A 235 0.36 16.76 3.75
CA VAL A 235 1.02 18.08 3.70
C VAL A 235 0.27 19.22 4.41
N GLU A 236 -0.86 18.96 5.08
CA GLU A 236 -1.68 20.05 5.61
C GLU A 236 -1.55 20.22 7.14
N ALA A 237 -0.94 21.30 7.60
CA ALA A 237 -0.89 21.65 9.02
C ALA A 237 -2.27 22.12 9.56
N GLY A 238 -2.58 21.80 10.81
CA GLY A 238 -3.89 22.14 11.41
C GLY A 238 -5.07 21.35 10.85
N SER A 239 -4.78 20.32 10.04
CA SER A 239 -5.76 19.37 9.55
C SER A 239 -5.85 18.14 10.46
N ALA A 240 -6.94 17.39 10.32
CA ALA A 240 -7.09 16.06 10.89
C ALA A 240 -7.49 15.10 9.76
N PRO A 241 -6.56 14.77 8.84
CA PRO A 241 -6.82 13.88 7.72
C PRO A 241 -7.44 12.59 8.23
N ASN A 242 -8.60 12.28 7.65
CA ASN A 242 -9.31 11.06 7.89
C ASN A 242 -9.35 10.24 6.60
N PHE A 243 -8.85 9.01 6.66
CA PHE A 243 -8.78 8.16 5.48
C PHE A 243 -8.89 6.68 5.84
N LYS A 244 -9.40 5.91 4.89
CA LYS A 244 -9.49 4.46 4.91
C LYS A 244 -8.10 3.85 4.93
N ILE A 245 -7.76 3.00 5.89
CA ILE A 245 -6.46 2.30 5.89
C ILE A 245 -6.59 0.83 5.52
N VAL A 246 -7.58 0.11 6.07
CA VAL A 246 -7.76 -1.31 5.77
C VAL A 246 -9.21 -1.73 5.84
N LYS A 247 -9.66 -2.47 4.82
CA LYS A 247 -11.00 -3.07 4.81
C LYS A 247 -11.01 -4.42 5.53
N LEU A 248 -11.69 -4.45 6.67
CA LEU A 248 -11.78 -5.58 7.60
C LEU A 248 -13.11 -6.32 7.44
N GLU A 249 -13.23 -7.09 6.38
CA GLU A 249 -14.39 -7.95 6.09
C GLU A 249 -14.59 -9.07 7.14
N GLU A 250 -15.81 -9.62 7.19
CA GLU A 250 -16.21 -10.63 8.19
C GLU A 250 -15.37 -11.92 8.14
N PHE A 251 -14.87 -12.29 6.97
CA PHE A 251 -14.04 -13.49 6.82
C PHE A 251 -12.67 -13.37 7.50
N TYR A 252 -12.27 -12.18 7.97
CA TYR A 252 -11.09 -12.01 8.82
C TYR A 252 -11.38 -12.25 10.32
N ALA A 253 -12.62 -12.54 10.72
CA ALA A 253 -12.99 -12.77 12.12
C ALA A 253 -12.07 -13.79 12.80
N GLY A 254 -11.61 -13.46 14.02
CA GLY A 254 -10.70 -14.30 14.81
C GLY A 254 -9.24 -14.31 14.34
N SER A 255 -8.91 -13.61 13.26
CA SER A 255 -7.54 -13.47 12.78
C SER A 255 -6.81 -12.33 13.50
N GLN A 256 -5.50 -12.19 13.23
CA GLN A 256 -4.71 -11.08 13.77
C GLN A 256 -4.27 -10.17 12.63
N LEU A 257 -4.75 -8.93 12.65
CA LEU A 257 -4.32 -7.87 11.74
C LEU A 257 -3.02 -7.26 12.26
N LEU A 258 -2.05 -7.11 11.37
CA LEU A 258 -0.84 -6.33 11.59
C LEU A 258 -0.84 -5.14 10.66
N VAL A 259 -0.67 -3.94 11.21
CA VAL A 259 -0.46 -2.71 10.45
C VAL A 259 0.91 -2.14 10.84
N SER A 260 1.79 -1.86 9.89
CA SER A 260 3.11 -1.30 10.15
C SER A 260 3.25 0.03 9.44
N LEU A 261 3.72 1.04 10.16
CA LEU A 261 3.99 2.38 9.65
C LEU A 261 5.50 2.58 9.68
N PHE A 262 6.06 3.09 8.61
CA PHE A 262 7.44 3.56 8.59
C PHE A 262 7.45 5.08 8.65
N ASP A 263 8.32 5.60 9.51
CA ASP A 263 8.59 7.04 9.68
C ASP A 263 7.40 7.92 10.10
N PRO A 264 6.46 7.47 10.97
CA PRO A 264 5.34 8.32 11.35
C PRO A 264 5.76 9.46 12.31
N GLY A 265 5.17 10.63 12.11
CA GLY A 265 5.26 11.77 13.02
C GLY A 265 6.34 12.77 12.65
N ASP A 266 6.67 12.91 11.35
CA ASP A 266 7.61 13.92 10.88
C ASP A 266 6.99 15.32 10.91
N VAL A 267 6.76 15.79 12.13
CA VAL A 267 6.08 17.04 12.47
C VAL A 267 6.88 17.79 13.52
N SER A 268 7.12 19.08 13.28
CA SER A 268 7.80 19.97 14.23
C SER A 268 6.93 21.15 14.65
N GLY A 269 7.14 21.64 15.88
CA GLY A 269 6.44 22.82 16.40
C GLY A 269 5.01 22.57 16.88
N GLY A 270 4.57 21.32 17.02
CA GLY A 270 3.23 20.97 17.46
C GLY A 270 3.04 19.47 17.74
N PHE A 271 1.79 19.07 17.98
CA PHE A 271 1.43 17.66 18.15
C PHE A 271 1.14 16.96 16.81
N ALA A 272 1.32 15.65 16.80
CA ALA A 272 0.91 14.72 15.75
C ALA A 272 0.35 13.45 16.39
N ASN A 273 -0.96 13.25 16.32
CA ASN A 273 -1.66 12.17 17.01
C ASN A 273 -2.42 11.28 16.03
N LEU A 274 -2.23 9.97 16.15
CA LEU A 274 -2.83 8.98 15.27
C LEU A 274 -3.83 8.11 16.03
N ARG A 275 -5.00 7.88 15.45
CA ARG A 275 -6.05 7.01 15.99
C ARG A 275 -6.62 6.09 14.92
N PHE A 276 -6.83 4.82 15.28
CA PHE A 276 -7.57 3.87 14.45
C PHE A 276 -9.07 3.98 14.74
N VAL A 277 -9.82 4.58 13.82
CA VAL A 277 -11.25 4.88 13.97
C VAL A 277 -12.09 4.07 12.96
N GLY A 278 -13.33 4.50 12.70
CA GLY A 278 -14.27 3.74 11.86
C GLY A 278 -14.72 2.46 12.55
N ASP A 279 -14.87 1.38 11.78
CA ASP A 279 -15.27 0.07 12.29
C ASP A 279 -14.19 -0.54 13.22
N GLY A 280 -12.94 -0.11 13.08
CA GLY A 280 -11.83 -0.50 13.97
C GLY A 280 -11.84 0.14 15.35
N SER A 281 -12.70 1.14 15.60
CA SER A 281 -12.66 2.00 16.80
C SER A 281 -12.88 1.29 18.14
N THR A 282 -13.37 0.05 18.12
CA THR A 282 -13.60 -0.78 19.31
C THR A 282 -12.51 -1.83 19.56
N ILE A 283 -11.52 -1.91 18.67
CA ILE A 283 -10.46 -2.90 18.73
C ILE A 283 -9.20 -2.26 19.32
N GLU A 284 -8.79 -2.77 20.48
CA GLU A 284 -7.51 -2.42 21.11
C GLU A 284 -6.33 -2.97 20.31
N CYS A 285 -5.18 -2.31 20.42
CA CYS A 285 -3.95 -2.73 19.78
C CYS A 285 -2.81 -2.95 20.76
N GLU A 286 -1.80 -3.70 20.33
CA GLU A 286 -0.47 -3.64 20.90
C GLU A 286 0.48 -2.98 19.91
N VAL A 287 1.49 -2.26 20.42
CA VAL A 287 2.45 -1.49 19.63
C VAL A 287 3.86 -2.04 19.84
N ARG A 288 4.65 -2.12 18.76
CA ARG A 288 6.07 -2.48 18.76
C ARG A 288 6.84 -1.51 17.88
N VAL A 289 8.09 -1.19 18.24
CA VAL A 289 8.94 -0.32 17.43
C VAL A 289 10.16 -1.10 16.93
N ARG A 290 10.49 -0.96 15.65
CA ARG A 290 11.70 -1.55 15.02
C ARG A 290 12.60 -0.46 14.44
N SER A 291 13.88 -0.79 14.30
CA SER A 291 14.92 0.07 13.73
C SER A 291 14.67 0.43 12.27
N LEU A 292 15.47 1.38 11.77
CA LEU A 292 15.48 1.85 10.38
C LEU A 292 15.54 0.73 9.34
N ASP A 293 16.29 -0.34 9.61
CA ASP A 293 16.41 -1.50 8.71
C ASP A 293 15.33 -2.57 8.93
N GLY A 294 14.41 -2.32 9.85
CA GLY A 294 13.34 -3.24 10.22
C GLY A 294 13.77 -4.49 10.98
N ASN A 295 15.07 -4.69 11.25
CA ASN A 295 15.59 -5.97 11.77
C ASN A 295 15.72 -6.01 13.30
N THR A 296 15.88 -4.85 13.95
CA THR A 296 16.07 -4.77 15.41
C THR A 296 14.80 -4.27 16.08
N VAL A 297 14.31 -5.00 17.08
CA VAL A 297 13.20 -4.52 17.93
C VAL A 297 13.76 -3.53 18.95
N LEU A 298 13.33 -2.27 18.86
CA LEU A 298 13.72 -1.18 19.77
C LEU A 298 12.80 -1.10 20.99
N SER A 299 11.52 -1.37 20.79
CA SER A 299 10.52 -1.53 21.85
C SER A 299 9.67 -2.74 21.49
N ASN A 300 9.48 -3.68 22.43
CA ASN A 300 8.69 -4.87 22.19
C ASN A 300 7.18 -4.57 22.29
N TRP A 301 6.34 -5.54 21.88
CA TRP A 301 4.89 -5.45 21.99
C TRP A 301 4.45 -5.03 23.40
N GLY A 302 3.74 -3.92 23.47
CA GLY A 302 3.14 -3.36 24.68
C GLY A 302 1.86 -2.62 24.35
N ALA A 303 1.27 -1.98 25.35
CA ALA A 303 0.11 -1.13 25.12
C ALA A 303 0.47 0.07 24.23
N ASP A 304 -0.55 0.65 23.61
CA ASP A 304 -0.50 1.94 22.94
C ASP A 304 -0.33 3.10 23.96
N ASP A 305 -0.38 4.34 23.50
CA ASP A 305 -0.22 5.50 24.39
C ASP A 305 -1.52 5.84 25.16
N SER A 306 -2.61 5.09 24.96
CA SER A 306 -3.88 5.19 25.69
C SER A 306 -4.32 3.82 26.25
N PRO A 307 -3.53 3.20 27.15
CA PRO A 307 -3.69 1.79 27.51
C PRO A 307 -5.07 1.47 28.09
N GLY A 308 -5.72 0.47 27.49
CA GLY A 308 -6.99 -0.09 27.97
C GLY A 308 -8.23 0.74 27.62
N ALA A 309 -8.10 1.64 26.65
CA ALA A 309 -9.21 2.38 26.08
C ALA A 309 -9.08 2.51 24.55
N ALA A 310 -9.90 1.75 23.83
CA ALA A 310 -10.06 1.89 22.39
C ALA A 310 -10.71 3.26 22.07
N PRO A 311 -10.39 3.86 20.91
CA PRO A 311 -9.56 3.32 19.84
C PRO A 311 -8.06 3.32 20.15
N CYS A 312 -7.32 2.42 19.48
CA CYS A 312 -5.86 2.42 19.48
C CYS A 312 -5.31 3.83 19.12
N PHE A 313 -4.46 4.37 19.99
CA PHE A 313 -3.94 5.74 19.94
C PHE A 313 -2.41 5.76 20.03
N LEU A 314 -1.78 6.56 19.17
CA LEU A 314 -0.33 6.80 19.19
C LEU A 314 -0.02 8.29 19.13
N ASP A 315 0.79 8.77 20.08
CA ASP A 315 1.41 10.09 20.01
C ASP A 315 2.73 9.99 19.25
N THR A 316 2.75 10.58 18.06
CA THR A 316 3.90 10.62 17.14
C THR A 316 4.66 11.94 17.20
N SER A 317 4.25 12.86 18.08
CA SER A 317 4.76 14.23 18.17
C SER A 317 6.27 14.30 18.39
N GLY A 318 6.89 15.36 17.87
CA GLY A 318 8.31 15.64 18.08
C GLY A 318 9.23 14.65 17.38
N GLN A 319 8.81 14.12 16.22
CA GLN A 319 9.60 13.19 15.40
C GLN A 319 9.98 11.92 16.16
N ARG A 320 9.08 11.43 17.03
CA ARG A 320 9.34 10.32 17.96
C ARG A 320 9.81 9.04 17.26
N PHE A 321 9.32 8.79 16.05
CA PHE A 321 9.58 7.57 15.28
C PHE A 321 10.29 7.83 13.96
N ASN A 322 11.04 8.94 13.86
CA ASN A 322 11.79 9.28 12.65
C ASN A 322 12.75 8.15 12.26
N GLY A 323 12.58 7.64 11.03
CA GLY A 323 13.32 6.53 10.46
C GLY A 323 13.10 5.21 11.20
N GLN A 324 11.93 4.99 11.80
CA GLN A 324 11.58 3.77 12.53
C GLN A 324 10.30 3.14 11.99
N TRP A 325 10.19 1.84 12.18
CA TRP A 325 8.93 1.13 11.97
C TRP A 325 8.14 1.09 13.27
N VAL A 326 6.87 1.46 13.21
CA VAL A 326 5.88 1.26 14.28
C VAL A 326 4.89 0.21 13.83
N ASP A 327 4.93 -0.97 14.44
CA ASP A 327 4.01 -2.05 14.18
C ASP A 327 2.86 -2.02 15.19
N PHE A 328 1.64 -2.16 14.69
CA PHE A 328 0.40 -2.34 15.44
C PHE A 328 -0.12 -3.75 15.24
N ARG A 329 -0.65 -4.33 16.31
CA ARG A 329 -1.23 -5.68 16.32
C ARG A 329 -2.63 -5.63 16.90
N PHE A 330 -3.60 -6.03 16.10
CA PHE A 330 -5.02 -6.09 16.45
C PHE A 330 -5.48 -7.54 16.45
N ASN A 331 -6.07 -7.98 17.56
CA ASN A 331 -6.75 -9.27 17.60
C ASN A 331 -8.20 -9.06 17.19
N ILE A 332 -8.55 -9.48 15.98
CA ILE A 332 -9.91 -9.32 15.45
C ILE A 332 -10.83 -10.25 16.24
N PRO A 333 -11.96 -9.75 16.79
CA PRO A 333 -12.89 -10.60 17.51
C PRO A 333 -13.34 -11.81 16.68
N SER A 334 -13.49 -12.98 17.31
CA SER A 334 -14.01 -14.17 16.62
C SER A 334 -15.47 -14.03 16.19
N ALA A 335 -16.20 -13.09 16.80
CA ALA A 335 -17.57 -12.72 16.43
C ALA A 335 -17.62 -11.41 15.63
N TRP A 336 -16.52 -11.04 14.97
CA TRP A 336 -16.46 -9.85 14.14
C TRP A 336 -17.51 -9.91 13.03
N THR A 337 -18.37 -8.90 13.02
CA THR A 337 -19.34 -8.62 11.96
C THR A 337 -19.09 -7.20 11.51
N CYS A 338 -19.04 -6.97 10.21
CA CYS A 338 -18.78 -5.65 9.65
C CYS A 338 -19.91 -4.69 10.08
N PRO A 339 -19.64 -3.68 10.94
CA PRO A 339 -20.69 -2.82 11.46
C PRO A 339 -21.25 -1.84 10.43
N THR A 340 -20.38 -1.25 9.59
CA THR A 340 -20.77 -0.25 8.59
C THR A 340 -20.26 -0.60 7.18
N ASP A 341 -19.17 0.01 6.73
CA ASP A 341 -18.55 -0.22 5.42
C ASP A 341 -17.28 -1.09 5.50
N CYS A 342 -17.03 -1.64 6.67
CA CYS A 342 -15.93 -2.53 7.03
C CYS A 342 -14.57 -1.85 7.07
N TRP A 343 -14.50 -0.52 6.97
CA TRP A 343 -13.24 0.18 7.00
C TRP A 343 -12.79 0.48 8.42
N MET A 344 -11.56 0.07 8.71
CA MET A 344 -10.76 0.71 9.74
C MET A 344 -10.12 1.93 9.09
N ASP A 345 -10.37 3.08 9.71
CA ASP A 345 -9.91 4.38 9.24
C ASP A 345 -8.80 4.91 10.15
N ILE A 346 -8.10 5.92 9.69
CA ILE A 346 -7.14 6.69 10.46
C ILE A 346 -7.69 8.09 10.68
N ASP A 347 -7.61 8.59 11.91
CA ASP A 347 -7.65 10.02 12.23
C ASP A 347 -6.22 10.44 12.61
N TYR A 348 -5.56 11.19 11.73
CA TYR A 348 -4.20 11.68 11.94
C TYR A 348 -4.19 13.20 12.14
N GLY A 349 -4.27 13.63 13.40
CA GLY A 349 -4.39 15.05 13.75
C GLY A 349 -3.05 15.75 13.88
N PHE A 350 -2.88 16.87 13.17
CA PHE A 350 -1.72 17.76 13.28
C PHE A 350 -2.10 19.09 13.92
N ALA A 351 -1.24 19.60 14.80
CA ALA A 351 -1.48 20.90 15.41
C ALA A 351 -1.50 22.05 14.39
N ALA A 352 -2.38 23.03 14.60
CA ALA A 352 -2.37 24.26 13.81
C ALA A 352 -1.03 24.99 13.95
N GLY A 353 -0.44 25.37 12.81
CA GLY A 353 0.87 26.05 12.78
C GLY A 353 2.08 25.13 12.97
N ALA A 354 1.89 23.81 13.03
CA ALA A 354 2.99 22.86 12.93
C ALA A 354 3.61 22.88 11.52
N ASN A 355 4.89 22.51 11.40
CA ASN A 355 5.47 22.17 10.10
C ASN A 355 5.30 20.66 9.92
N VAL A 356 4.44 20.28 8.98
CA VAL A 356 4.15 18.89 8.63
C VAL A 356 4.94 18.55 7.38
N THR A 357 5.87 17.60 7.47
CA THR A 357 6.59 17.02 6.32
C THR A 357 6.33 15.52 6.21
N GLU A 358 5.19 15.09 6.76
CA GLU A 358 4.82 13.69 6.98
C GLU A 358 4.81 12.87 5.68
N ARG A 359 5.87 12.07 5.51
CA ARG A 359 5.97 11.02 4.50
C ARG A 359 6.04 9.70 5.23
N THR A 360 5.06 8.84 5.00
CA THR A 360 4.97 7.58 5.74
C THR A 360 4.54 6.42 4.83
N THR A 361 5.12 5.25 5.09
CA THR A 361 4.72 4.03 4.39
C THR A 361 3.91 3.14 5.32
N TRP A 362 2.73 2.75 4.86
CA TRP A 362 1.80 1.89 5.57
C TRP A 362 1.80 0.51 4.95
N VAL A 363 1.85 -0.51 5.78
CA VAL A 363 1.81 -1.92 5.40
C VAL A 363 0.73 -2.59 6.20
N ALA A 364 -0.11 -3.41 5.58
CA ALA A 364 -1.07 -4.21 6.34
C ALA A 364 -1.08 -5.66 5.85
N ARG A 365 -1.25 -6.58 6.80
CA ARG A 365 -1.36 -8.02 6.55
C ARG A 365 -2.15 -8.71 7.65
N VAL A 366 -2.70 -9.88 7.35
CA VAL A 366 -3.30 -10.77 8.35
C VAL A 366 -2.35 -11.92 8.64
N ASN A 367 -2.07 -12.18 9.91
CA ASN A 367 -1.35 -13.37 10.32
C ASN A 367 -2.27 -14.61 10.19
N GLY A 368 -1.78 -15.67 9.54
CA GLY A 368 -2.48 -16.97 9.50
C GLY A 368 -2.76 -17.56 8.12
N GLU A 369 -2.19 -17.03 7.03
CA GLU A 369 -2.37 -17.63 5.70
C GLU A 369 -1.34 -18.75 5.41
N PRO A 370 -1.77 -19.89 4.82
CA PRO A 370 -3.14 -20.25 4.42
C PRO A 370 -4.01 -20.70 5.59
N ILE A 371 -5.32 -20.43 5.51
CA ILE A 371 -6.29 -20.66 6.59
C ILE A 371 -6.45 -22.16 6.83
N HIS A 372 -6.70 -22.96 5.78
CA HIS A 372 -6.86 -24.42 5.88
C HIS A 372 -6.34 -25.15 4.63
N LEU A 373 -5.90 -26.40 4.82
CA LEU A 373 -5.61 -27.36 3.74
C LEU A 373 -6.80 -28.32 3.59
N VAL A 374 -7.51 -28.24 2.47
CA VAL A 374 -8.62 -29.13 2.13
C VAL A 374 -8.08 -30.36 1.36
N PRO A 375 -8.27 -31.61 1.82
CA PRO A 375 -7.78 -32.82 1.15
C PRO A 375 -8.40 -33.16 -0.21
#